data_AF-A0A1N6L885-F1
#
_entry.id   AF-A0A1N6L885-F1
#
_cell.length_a   1.000
_cell.length_b   1.000
_cell.length_c   1.000
_cell.angle_alpha   90.00
_cell.angle_beta   90.00
_cell.angle_gamma   90.00
#
_symmetry.space_group_name_H-M   'P 1'
#
loop_
_entity.id
_entity.type
_entity.pdbx_description
1 polymer ?
#
loop_
_entity_poly.entity_id
_entity_poly.type
_entity_poly.pdbx_seq_one_letter_code
_entity_poly.pdbx_strand_id
1 'polypeptide(L)'
;MDITPQHLSYVLRLADTALILGQRNAEWCGHGPVLEEDIALANMSLDLIGQARLLYTHAATLEHTLTGASKSEDDYAYFRAEREFANYTLAELPHYGPLAGTAHADKDYAVTIARNFLYATLMAHLWTALTASSDEQLAAIAAKSIKETRYHVHHAREWLIRLGDGTDESHRRAQAALDYLTPYTREFFSVDAVEETIAAAGIGPLTADLQAAWEEDVRAALDEATLSLPEPVKHITAGKHGEHSEHMGYMLAEMQSLARQHPGASW
;
A
#
# COMPACT_ATOMS: atom_id res chain seq x y z
N MET A 1 -17.96 -4.03 21.19
CA MET A 1 -17.64 -2.76 20.52
C MET A 1 -18.73 -2.50 19.50
N ASP A 2 -19.30 -1.30 19.46
CA ASP A 2 -20.29 -0.94 18.43
C ASP A 2 -19.57 -0.78 17.09
N ILE A 3 -19.95 -1.60 16.11
CA ILE A 3 -19.37 -1.54 14.76
C ILE A 3 -20.01 -0.36 14.03
N THR A 4 -19.20 0.46 13.36
CA THR A 4 -19.62 1.65 12.61
C THR A 4 -19.24 1.55 11.14
N PRO A 5 -19.86 2.32 10.23
CA PRO A 5 -19.41 2.42 8.84
C PRO A 5 -17.94 2.87 8.71
N GLN A 6 -17.45 3.70 9.62
CA GLN A 6 -16.05 4.14 9.69
C GLN A 6 -15.12 2.97 10.02
N HIS A 7 -15.56 2.03 10.87
CA HIS A 7 -14.80 0.81 11.16
C HIS A 7 -14.62 -0.05 9.90
N LEU A 8 -15.71 -0.32 9.18
CA LEU A 8 -15.64 -1.03 7.91
C LEU A 8 -14.74 -0.30 6.90
N SER A 9 -14.91 1.02 6.74
CA SER A 9 -14.11 1.82 5.81
C SER A 9 -12.61 1.79 6.14
N TYR A 10 -12.24 1.81 7.42
CA TYR A 10 -10.85 1.72 7.85
C TYR A 10 -10.20 0.37 7.49
N VAL A 11 -10.89 -0.73 7.76
CA VAL A 11 -10.41 -2.07 7.38
C VAL A 11 -10.28 -2.20 5.87
N LEU A 12 -11.24 -1.65 5.10
CA LEU A 12 -11.16 -1.63 3.64
C LEU A 12 -9.98 -0.79 3.12
N ARG A 13 -9.65 0.36 3.71
CA ARG A 13 -8.47 1.15 3.32
C ARG A 13 -7.16 0.36 3.44
N LEU A 14 -7.02 -0.41 4.52
CA LEU A 14 -5.87 -1.29 4.72
C LEU A 14 -5.85 -2.41 3.68
N ALA A 15 -7.00 -3.05 3.45
CA ALA A 15 -7.14 -4.15 2.50
C ALA A 15 -6.86 -3.70 1.06
N ASP A 16 -7.42 -2.56 0.65
CA ASP A 16 -7.31 -1.98 -0.68
C ASP A 16 -5.85 -1.63 -0.97
N THR A 17 -5.18 -0.97 -0.04
CA THR A 17 -3.77 -0.59 -0.24
C THR A 17 -2.88 -1.82 -0.38
N ALA A 18 -3.10 -2.86 0.43
CA ALA A 18 -2.38 -4.13 0.32
C ALA A 18 -2.66 -4.85 -1.00
N LEU A 19 -3.93 -4.94 -1.43
CA LEU A 19 -4.32 -5.57 -2.69
C LEU A 19 -3.65 -4.87 -3.89
N ILE A 20 -3.77 -3.54 -3.95
CA ILE A 20 -3.32 -2.74 -5.08
C ILE A 20 -1.80 -2.73 -5.18
N LEU A 21 -1.08 -2.61 -4.05
CA LEU A 21 0.37 -2.71 -4.06
C LEU A 21 0.84 -4.13 -4.42
N GLY A 22 0.15 -5.16 -3.92
CA GLY A 22 0.40 -6.56 -4.29
C GLY A 22 0.23 -6.78 -5.79
N GLN A 23 -0.85 -6.25 -6.38
CA GLN A 23 -1.11 -6.30 -7.81
C GLN A 23 -0.04 -5.57 -8.61
N ARG A 24 0.35 -4.34 -8.21
CA ARG A 24 1.45 -3.62 -8.86
C ARG A 24 2.71 -4.47 -8.84
N ASN A 25 3.13 -4.95 -7.68
CA ASN A 25 4.37 -5.69 -7.55
C ASN A 25 4.36 -7.00 -8.36
N ALA A 26 3.21 -7.66 -8.49
CA ALA A 26 3.06 -8.86 -9.30
C ALA A 26 3.34 -8.64 -10.81
N GLU A 27 3.20 -7.41 -11.33
CA GLU A 27 3.57 -7.08 -12.71
C GLU A 27 5.06 -7.31 -13.00
N TRP A 28 5.92 -7.37 -11.98
CA TRP A 28 7.34 -7.69 -12.14
C TRP A 28 7.62 -9.17 -12.37
N CYS A 29 6.65 -10.07 -12.21
CA CYS A 29 6.83 -11.50 -12.41
C CYS A 29 7.40 -11.78 -13.82
N GLY A 30 8.56 -12.42 -13.88
CA GLY A 30 9.30 -12.71 -15.11
C GLY A 30 10.08 -11.54 -15.71
N HIS A 31 10.12 -10.39 -15.03
CA HIS A 31 10.71 -9.15 -15.49
C HIS A 31 11.68 -8.53 -14.46
N GLY A 32 11.96 -9.20 -13.35
CA GLY A 32 12.89 -8.71 -12.33
C GLY A 32 14.30 -8.46 -12.90
N PRO A 33 15.08 -7.52 -12.32
CA PRO A 33 16.43 -7.20 -12.82
C PRO A 33 17.37 -8.41 -12.75
N VAL A 34 17.14 -9.31 -11.80
CA VAL A 34 17.76 -10.64 -11.67
C VAL A 34 16.72 -11.61 -11.07
N LEU A 35 16.97 -12.92 -11.15
CA LEU A 35 16.03 -13.96 -10.73
C LEU A 35 15.67 -13.85 -9.24
N GLU A 36 16.65 -13.54 -8.39
CA GLU A 36 16.48 -13.37 -6.96
C GLU A 36 15.47 -12.25 -6.63
N GLU A 37 15.50 -11.17 -7.42
CA GLU A 37 14.61 -10.02 -7.23
C GLU A 37 13.21 -10.26 -7.77
N ASP A 38 13.09 -11.08 -8.81
CA ASP A 38 11.80 -11.58 -9.29
C ASP A 38 11.11 -12.41 -8.19
N ILE A 39 11.85 -13.34 -7.57
CA ILE A 39 11.37 -14.17 -6.46
C ILE A 39 11.03 -13.31 -5.24
N ALA A 40 11.87 -12.32 -4.90
CA ALA A 40 11.62 -11.44 -3.78
C ALA A 40 10.34 -10.61 -3.96
N LEU A 41 10.14 -10.00 -5.13
CA LEU A 41 8.92 -9.24 -5.43
C LEU A 41 7.68 -10.14 -5.50
N ALA A 42 7.78 -11.34 -6.05
CA ALA A 42 6.68 -12.31 -6.04
C ALA A 42 6.28 -12.69 -4.61
N ASN A 43 7.24 -12.94 -3.73
CA ASN A 43 6.97 -13.25 -2.32
C ASN A 43 6.35 -12.06 -1.58
N MET A 44 6.86 -10.84 -1.76
CA MET A 44 6.27 -9.65 -1.14
C MET A 44 4.85 -9.39 -1.66
N SER A 45 4.60 -9.65 -2.95
CA SER A 45 3.25 -9.57 -3.53
C SER A 45 2.33 -10.60 -2.89
N LEU A 46 2.78 -11.84 -2.71
CA LEU A 46 2.01 -12.89 -2.06
C LEU A 46 1.64 -12.53 -0.60
N ASP A 47 2.59 -11.98 0.16
CA ASP A 47 2.34 -11.50 1.53
C ASP A 47 1.26 -10.41 1.53
N LEU A 48 1.38 -9.39 0.66
CA LEU A 48 0.42 -8.30 0.54
C LEU A 48 -0.99 -8.80 0.15
N ILE A 49 -1.08 -9.74 -0.79
CA ILE A 49 -2.36 -10.38 -1.14
C ILE A 49 -2.90 -11.18 0.05
N GLY A 50 -2.06 -11.91 0.78
CA GLY A 50 -2.44 -12.61 2.00
C GLY A 50 -3.02 -11.67 3.07
N GLN A 51 -2.40 -10.50 3.27
CA GLN A 51 -2.89 -9.46 4.16
C GLN A 51 -4.25 -8.92 3.69
N ALA A 52 -4.39 -8.60 2.40
CA ALA A 52 -5.64 -8.11 1.83
C ALA A 52 -6.80 -9.10 2.04
N ARG A 53 -6.56 -10.39 1.83
CA ARG A 53 -7.54 -11.47 2.05
C ARG A 53 -8.04 -11.55 3.49
N LEU A 54 -7.09 -11.51 4.44
CA LEU A 54 -7.43 -11.49 5.87
C LEU A 54 -8.28 -10.26 6.24
N LEU A 55 -7.92 -9.09 5.70
CA LEU A 55 -8.62 -7.84 5.96
C LEU A 55 -10.00 -7.80 5.29
N TYR A 56 -10.15 -8.28 4.05
CA TYR A 56 -11.45 -8.35 3.38
C TYR A 56 -12.39 -9.36 4.03
N THR A 57 -11.88 -10.50 4.50
CA THR A 57 -12.66 -11.46 5.28
C THR A 57 -13.18 -10.83 6.58
N HIS A 58 -12.36 -10.00 7.23
CA HIS A 58 -12.78 -9.22 8.39
C HIS A 58 -13.83 -8.15 8.02
N ALA A 59 -13.59 -7.40 6.94
CA ALA A 59 -14.53 -6.42 6.41
C ALA A 59 -15.91 -7.04 6.12
N ALA A 60 -15.96 -8.23 5.52
CA ALA A 60 -17.20 -8.97 5.30
C ALA A 60 -17.96 -9.25 6.60
N THR A 61 -17.24 -9.61 7.67
CA THR A 61 -17.83 -9.85 8.99
C THR A 61 -18.38 -8.57 9.61
N LEU A 62 -17.65 -7.46 9.49
CA LEU A 62 -18.11 -6.14 9.93
C LEU A 62 -19.36 -5.70 9.16
N GLU A 63 -19.35 -5.81 7.83
CA GLU A 63 -20.47 -5.42 6.97
C GLU A 63 -21.73 -6.27 7.21
N HIS A 64 -21.54 -7.59 7.43
CA HIS A 64 -22.63 -8.47 7.82
C HIS A 64 -23.29 -8.01 9.12
N THR A 65 -22.49 -7.62 10.11
CA THR A 65 -23.02 -7.13 11.38
C THR A 65 -23.74 -5.78 11.22
N LEU A 66 -23.24 -4.91 10.34
CA LEU A 66 -23.82 -3.58 10.07
C LEU A 66 -25.13 -3.63 9.28
N THR A 67 -25.20 -4.49 8.26
CA THR A 67 -26.24 -4.42 7.22
C THR A 67 -26.97 -5.72 6.97
N GLY A 68 -26.47 -6.85 7.50
CA GLY A 68 -26.94 -8.19 7.18
C GLY A 68 -26.46 -8.71 5.82
N ALA A 69 -25.69 -7.93 5.05
CA ALA A 69 -25.14 -8.36 3.77
C ALA A 69 -24.07 -9.44 3.97
N SER A 70 -24.10 -10.48 3.14
CA SER A 70 -23.04 -11.49 3.10
C SER A 70 -22.14 -11.21 1.90
N LYS A 71 -20.87 -10.90 2.16
CA LYS A 71 -19.84 -10.71 1.13
C LYS A 71 -18.66 -11.64 1.36
N SER A 72 -17.90 -11.92 0.31
CA SER A 72 -16.60 -12.56 0.36
C SER A 72 -15.48 -11.56 0.05
N GLU A 73 -14.23 -12.01 0.15
CA GLU A 73 -13.06 -11.24 -0.30
C GLU A 73 -13.14 -10.88 -1.80
N ASP A 74 -13.73 -11.75 -2.61
CA ASP A 74 -13.88 -11.56 -4.06
C ASP A 74 -14.86 -10.43 -4.39
N ASP A 75 -15.93 -10.27 -3.60
CA ASP A 75 -16.89 -9.17 -3.75
C ASP A 75 -16.19 -7.82 -3.63
N TYR A 76 -15.29 -7.68 -2.65
CA TYR A 76 -14.51 -6.47 -2.47
C TYR A 76 -13.43 -6.30 -3.53
N ALA A 77 -12.71 -7.36 -3.92
CA ALA A 77 -11.60 -7.25 -4.85
C ALA A 77 -12.07 -7.00 -6.31
N TYR A 78 -13.11 -7.70 -6.76
CA TYR A 78 -13.42 -7.80 -8.19
C TYR A 78 -14.67 -7.03 -8.64
N PHE A 79 -15.60 -6.77 -7.73
CA PHE A 79 -16.91 -6.22 -8.08
C PHE A 79 -17.14 -4.78 -7.63
N ARG A 80 -16.15 -4.16 -6.98
CA ARG A 80 -16.11 -2.71 -6.72
C ARG A 80 -15.56 -1.92 -7.90
N ALA A 81 -16.20 -0.79 -8.21
CA ALA A 81 -15.70 0.22 -9.14
C ALA A 81 -14.55 1.04 -8.51
N GLU A 82 -13.80 1.76 -9.34
CA GLU A 82 -12.66 2.58 -8.93
C GLU A 82 -12.98 3.52 -7.75
N ARG A 83 -14.14 4.20 -7.77
CA ARG A 83 -14.56 5.13 -6.71
C ARG A 83 -14.87 4.46 -5.37
N GLU A 84 -15.01 3.13 -5.35
CA GLU A 84 -15.29 2.36 -4.13
C GLU A 84 -14.02 1.76 -3.50
N PHE A 85 -12.86 1.90 -4.17
CA PHE A 85 -11.55 1.62 -3.61
C PHE A 85 -11.03 2.81 -2.80
N ALA A 86 -10.27 2.53 -1.76
CA ALA A 86 -9.71 3.51 -0.84
C ALA A 86 -8.24 3.23 -0.52
N ASN A 87 -7.47 2.72 -1.49
CA ASN A 87 -6.02 2.60 -1.38
C ASN A 87 -5.34 3.98 -1.41
N TYR A 88 -4.17 4.11 -0.80
CA TYR A 88 -3.32 5.29 -1.04
C TYR A 88 -2.95 5.42 -2.52
N THR A 89 -2.93 6.63 -3.05
CA THR A 89 -2.56 6.88 -4.46
C THR A 89 -1.13 6.42 -4.76
N LEU A 90 -0.22 6.41 -3.78
CA LEU A 90 1.13 5.88 -3.95
C LEU A 90 1.16 4.41 -4.41
N ALA A 91 0.22 3.58 -3.94
CA ALA A 91 0.23 2.13 -4.19
C ALA A 91 -0.11 1.76 -5.64
N GLU A 92 -0.91 2.59 -6.31
CA GLU A 92 -1.39 2.37 -7.68
C GLU A 92 -0.47 2.95 -8.76
N LEU A 93 0.54 3.74 -8.41
CA LEU A 93 1.45 4.34 -9.40
C LEU A 93 2.25 3.26 -10.15
N PRO A 94 2.51 3.44 -11.44
CA PRO A 94 3.24 2.48 -12.25
C PRO A 94 4.70 2.36 -11.80
N HIS A 95 5.41 1.34 -12.29
CA HIS A 95 6.83 1.11 -11.99
C HIS A 95 7.79 2.08 -12.69
N TYR A 96 7.32 3.20 -13.21
CA TYR A 96 8.16 4.20 -13.89
C TYR A 96 7.78 5.60 -13.42
N GLY A 97 8.60 6.59 -13.78
CA GLY A 97 8.44 7.99 -13.35
C GLY A 97 7.14 8.67 -13.81
N PRO A 98 6.99 9.97 -13.54
CA PRO A 98 5.73 10.69 -13.76
C PRO A 98 5.42 10.81 -15.26
N LEU A 99 4.49 9.98 -15.73
CA LEU A 99 3.97 9.98 -17.08
C LEU A 99 2.45 9.92 -17.04
N ALA A 100 1.81 10.40 -18.11
CA ALA A 100 0.37 10.28 -18.25
C ALA A 100 -0.05 8.80 -18.27
N GLY A 101 -1.26 8.48 -17.82
CA GLY A 101 -1.80 7.13 -17.72
C GLY A 101 -1.93 6.41 -19.06
N THR A 102 -1.93 7.16 -20.17
CA THR A 102 -1.90 6.62 -21.54
C THR A 102 -0.49 6.37 -22.07
N ALA A 103 0.55 6.85 -21.38
CA ALA A 103 1.93 6.65 -21.76
C ALA A 103 2.49 5.39 -21.09
N HIS A 104 3.41 4.73 -21.80
CA HIS A 104 4.13 3.56 -21.30
C HIS A 104 5.63 3.79 -21.42
N ALA A 105 6.36 3.35 -20.41
CA ALA A 105 7.81 3.33 -20.38
C ALA A 105 8.30 2.00 -19.79
N ASP A 106 9.58 1.72 -19.99
CA ASP A 106 10.23 0.57 -19.36
C ASP A 106 10.17 0.70 -17.84
N LYS A 107 9.98 -0.44 -17.17
CA LYS A 107 9.91 -0.48 -15.71
C LYS A 107 11.23 -0.03 -15.09
N ASP A 108 11.13 0.83 -14.10
CA ASP A 108 12.21 1.32 -13.27
C ASP A 108 12.18 0.65 -11.90
N TYR A 109 13.18 -0.18 -11.64
CA TYR A 109 13.29 -0.89 -10.38
C TYR A 109 13.49 0.08 -9.20
N ALA A 110 14.12 1.25 -9.40
CA ALA A 110 14.30 2.25 -8.37
C ALA A 110 12.95 2.86 -7.91
N VAL A 111 12.00 3.05 -8.84
CA VAL A 111 10.62 3.49 -8.51
C VAL A 111 9.91 2.45 -7.65
N THR A 112 10.08 1.18 -7.98
CA THR A 112 9.48 0.07 -7.22
C THR A 112 10.06 -0.03 -5.80
N ILE A 113 11.39 0.05 -5.68
CA ILE A 113 12.08 0.01 -4.40
C ILE A 113 11.70 1.20 -3.52
N ALA A 114 11.71 2.42 -4.07
CA ALA A 114 11.31 3.61 -3.33
C ALA A 114 9.84 3.52 -2.84
N ARG A 115 8.91 3.09 -3.72
CA ARG A 115 7.50 2.90 -3.36
C ARG A 115 7.35 1.89 -2.21
N ASN A 116 7.98 0.72 -2.34
CA ASN A 116 7.92 -0.33 -1.35
C ASN A 116 8.57 0.08 -0.02
N PHE A 117 9.70 0.80 -0.06
CA PHE A 117 10.37 1.30 1.14
C PHE A 117 9.48 2.29 1.91
N LEU A 118 8.96 3.32 1.22
CA LEU A 118 8.13 4.36 1.84
C LEU A 118 6.87 3.75 2.49
N TYR A 119 6.19 2.85 1.78
CA TYR A 119 4.99 2.19 2.28
C TYR A 119 5.29 1.15 3.38
N ALA A 120 6.25 0.25 3.18
CA ALA A 120 6.55 -0.80 4.16
C ALA A 120 7.03 -0.20 5.49
N THR A 121 7.78 0.91 5.44
CA THR A 121 8.21 1.63 6.65
C THR A 121 7.01 2.17 7.42
N LEU A 122 6.01 2.73 6.73
CA LEU A 122 4.76 3.15 7.39
C LEU A 122 4.05 1.96 8.02
N MET A 123 3.90 0.89 7.25
CA MET A 123 3.17 -0.29 7.70
C MET A 123 3.88 -1.00 8.85
N ALA A 124 5.20 -0.92 8.98
CA ALA A 124 5.92 -1.46 10.13
C ALA A 124 5.49 -0.78 11.43
N HIS A 125 5.35 0.55 11.42
CA HIS A 125 4.81 1.33 12.55
C HIS A 125 3.33 1.05 12.78
N LEU A 126 2.53 1.10 11.71
CA LEU A 126 1.08 0.93 11.80
C LEU A 126 0.69 -0.46 12.27
N TRP A 127 1.26 -1.53 11.71
CA TRP A 127 1.00 -2.90 12.17
C TRP A 127 1.46 -3.10 13.61
N THR A 128 2.58 -2.50 14.02
CA THR A 128 3.00 -2.55 15.42
C THR A 128 1.96 -1.92 16.33
N ALA A 129 1.47 -0.72 16.01
CA ALA A 129 0.44 -0.04 16.79
C ALA A 129 -0.89 -0.84 16.81
N LEU A 130 -1.29 -1.41 15.67
CA LEU A 130 -2.54 -2.17 15.55
C LEU A 130 -2.56 -3.48 16.35
N THR A 131 -1.42 -3.99 16.83
CA THR A 131 -1.43 -5.12 17.77
C THR A 131 -2.10 -4.81 19.11
N ALA A 132 -2.22 -3.53 19.45
CA ALA A 132 -2.94 -3.05 20.62
C ALA A 132 -4.39 -2.62 20.30
N SER A 133 -4.90 -2.92 19.11
CA SER A 133 -6.27 -2.61 18.70
C SER A 133 -7.29 -3.25 19.64
N SER A 134 -8.36 -2.51 19.94
CA SER A 134 -9.55 -3.05 20.60
C SER A 134 -10.39 -3.97 19.70
N ASP A 135 -10.13 -3.98 18.39
CA ASP A 135 -10.63 -5.03 17.49
C ASP A 135 -9.65 -6.21 17.53
N GLU A 136 -10.07 -7.30 18.19
CA GLU A 136 -9.25 -8.49 18.38
C GLU A 136 -8.85 -9.16 17.05
N GLN A 137 -9.72 -9.12 16.03
CA GLN A 137 -9.42 -9.70 14.74
C GLN A 137 -8.40 -8.85 13.99
N LEU A 138 -8.54 -7.53 14.02
CA LEU A 138 -7.55 -6.61 13.43
C LEU A 138 -6.19 -6.73 14.14
N ALA A 139 -6.17 -6.82 15.48
CA ALA A 139 -4.95 -7.05 16.24
C ALA A 139 -4.26 -8.38 15.86
N ALA A 140 -5.05 -9.44 15.66
CA ALA A 140 -4.53 -10.74 15.23
C ALA A 140 -3.97 -10.71 13.79
N ILE A 141 -4.59 -9.94 12.89
CA ILE A 141 -4.07 -9.71 11.53
C ILE A 141 -2.74 -8.96 11.63
N ALA A 142 -2.69 -7.85 12.37
CA ALA A 142 -1.50 -7.05 12.55
C ALA A 142 -0.32 -7.87 13.10
N ALA A 143 -0.56 -8.73 14.10
CA ALA A 143 0.47 -9.60 14.68
C ALA A 143 1.09 -10.58 13.66
N LYS A 144 0.33 -11.00 12.64
CA LYS A 144 0.83 -11.81 11.53
C LYS A 144 1.62 -10.95 10.54
N SER A 145 1.05 -9.81 10.13
CA SER A 145 1.61 -8.92 9.12
C SER A 145 2.95 -8.30 9.50
N ILE A 146 3.24 -8.09 10.80
CA ILE A 146 4.53 -7.53 11.25
C ILE A 146 5.74 -8.32 10.73
N LYS A 147 5.67 -9.65 10.73
CA LYS A 147 6.84 -10.47 10.33
C LYS A 147 7.16 -10.29 8.85
N GLU A 148 6.12 -10.29 8.02
CA GLU A 148 6.19 -10.06 6.58
C GLU A 148 6.68 -8.63 6.29
N THR A 149 6.06 -7.63 6.91
CA THR A 149 6.42 -6.22 6.70
C THR A 149 7.86 -5.91 7.14
N ARG A 150 8.38 -6.53 8.20
CA ARG A 150 9.80 -6.39 8.57
C ARG A 150 10.74 -6.89 7.47
N TYR A 151 10.38 -7.98 6.79
CA TYR A 151 11.13 -8.46 5.63
C TYR A 151 11.05 -7.46 4.47
N HIS A 152 9.86 -6.88 4.21
CA HIS A 152 9.65 -5.89 3.15
C HIS A 152 10.49 -4.63 3.39
N VAL A 153 10.49 -4.11 4.63
CA VAL A 153 11.33 -2.95 5.01
C VAL A 153 12.81 -3.26 4.82
N HIS A 154 13.28 -4.39 5.35
CA HIS A 154 14.68 -4.77 5.23
C HIS A 154 15.11 -4.86 3.76
N HIS A 155 14.35 -5.60 2.96
CA HIS A 155 14.63 -5.77 1.53
C HIS A 155 14.67 -4.44 0.78
N ALA A 156 13.62 -3.61 0.93
CA ALA A 156 13.53 -2.35 0.21
C ALA A 156 14.59 -1.34 0.68
N ARG A 157 14.93 -1.32 1.97
CA ARG A 157 16.00 -0.46 2.52
C ARG A 157 17.37 -0.84 1.96
N GLU A 158 17.72 -2.12 1.96
CA GLU A 158 19.02 -2.60 1.44
C GLU A 158 19.18 -2.26 -0.04
N TRP A 159 18.11 -2.42 -0.83
CA TRP A 159 18.13 -2.03 -2.24
C TRP A 159 18.18 -0.53 -2.45
N LEU A 160 17.48 0.25 -1.63
CA LEU A 160 17.54 1.71 -1.70
C LEU A 160 18.98 2.21 -1.46
N ILE A 161 19.67 1.65 -0.46
CA ILE A 161 21.07 1.94 -0.17
C ILE A 161 21.97 1.52 -1.33
N ARG A 162 21.79 0.29 -1.84
CA ARG A 162 22.59 -0.21 -2.98
C ARG A 162 22.43 0.66 -4.24
N LEU A 163 21.22 1.15 -4.49
CA LEU A 163 20.96 2.01 -5.65
C LEU A 163 21.53 3.42 -5.42
N GLY A 164 21.32 3.97 -4.22
CA GLY A 164 21.79 5.30 -3.83
C GLY A 164 23.31 5.40 -3.76
N ASP A 165 24.00 4.53 -3.04
CA ASP A 165 25.47 4.52 -2.91
C ASP A 165 26.13 3.58 -3.95
N GLY A 166 25.49 3.44 -5.11
CA GLY A 166 25.94 2.57 -6.19
C GLY A 166 26.76 3.31 -7.24
N THR A 167 26.21 3.39 -8.45
CA THR A 167 26.77 4.14 -9.58
C THR A 167 26.08 5.50 -9.70
N ASP A 168 26.69 6.45 -10.41
CA ASP A 168 26.05 7.74 -10.74
C ASP A 168 24.66 7.55 -11.37
N GLU A 169 24.48 6.53 -12.20
CA GLU A 169 23.20 6.24 -12.86
C GLU A 169 22.17 5.65 -11.89
N SER A 170 22.55 4.67 -11.08
CA SER A 170 21.62 4.11 -10.08
C SER A 170 21.23 5.15 -9.03
N HIS A 171 22.19 5.99 -8.61
CA HIS A 171 21.97 7.10 -7.68
C HIS A 171 20.96 8.08 -8.25
N ARG A 172 21.17 8.53 -9.49
CA ARG A 172 20.27 9.45 -10.20
C ARG A 172 18.85 8.89 -10.32
N ARG A 173 18.70 7.60 -10.62
CA ARG A 173 17.38 6.95 -10.72
C ARG A 173 16.69 6.81 -9.36
N ALA A 174 17.44 6.44 -8.31
CA ALA A 174 16.92 6.38 -6.95
C ALA A 174 16.46 7.75 -6.43
N GLN A 175 17.26 8.80 -6.66
CA GLN A 175 16.86 10.17 -6.32
C GLN A 175 15.60 10.60 -7.09
N ALA A 176 15.55 10.36 -8.41
CA ALA A 176 14.38 10.69 -9.21
C ALA A 176 13.11 9.94 -8.77
N ALA A 177 13.25 8.68 -8.34
CA ALA A 177 12.15 7.90 -7.77
C ALA A 177 11.64 8.50 -6.45
N LEU A 178 12.54 8.95 -5.56
CA LEU A 178 12.16 9.63 -4.32
C LEU A 178 11.50 10.98 -4.59
N ASP A 179 12.07 11.80 -5.47
CA ASP A 179 11.51 13.10 -5.88
C ASP A 179 10.07 12.94 -6.41
N TYR A 180 9.83 11.84 -7.15
CA TYR A 180 8.52 11.51 -7.69
C TYR A 180 7.54 11.01 -6.62
N LEU A 181 7.95 10.07 -5.76
CA LEU A 181 7.02 9.34 -4.88
C LEU A 181 6.79 10.00 -3.52
N THR A 182 7.77 10.72 -2.99
CA THR A 182 7.67 11.37 -1.67
C THR A 182 6.47 12.33 -1.57
N PRO A 183 6.12 13.12 -2.60
CA PRO A 183 4.88 13.93 -2.59
C PRO A 183 3.60 13.17 -2.20
N TYR A 184 3.48 11.89 -2.57
CA TYR A 184 2.29 11.07 -2.32
C TYR A 184 2.21 10.55 -0.88
N THR A 185 3.32 10.54 -0.12
CA THR A 185 3.31 10.10 1.28
C THR A 185 2.57 11.06 2.20
N ARG A 186 2.30 12.29 1.76
CA ARG A 186 1.47 13.25 2.49
C ARG A 186 0.05 12.75 2.75
N GLU A 187 -0.47 11.89 1.88
CA GLU A 187 -1.77 11.24 2.06
C GLU A 187 -1.79 10.26 3.25
N PHE A 188 -0.65 9.66 3.58
CA PHE A 188 -0.53 8.76 4.74
C PHE A 188 -0.92 9.50 6.02
N PHE A 189 -0.49 10.75 6.14
CA PHE A 189 -0.59 11.54 7.37
C PHE A 189 -1.73 12.57 7.35
N SER A 190 -2.57 12.57 6.32
CA SER A 190 -3.69 13.51 6.19
C SER A 190 -4.93 13.04 6.98
N VAL A 191 -5.03 13.41 8.25
CA VAL A 191 -6.14 12.95 9.11
C VAL A 191 -7.52 13.27 8.51
N ASP A 192 -8.43 12.30 8.58
CA ASP A 192 -9.85 12.47 8.25
C ASP A 192 -10.79 11.93 9.33
N ALA A 193 -12.10 12.13 9.14
CA ALA A 193 -13.12 11.74 10.11
C ALA A 193 -13.19 10.22 10.37
N VAL A 194 -12.74 9.39 9.43
CA VAL A 194 -12.66 7.93 9.64
C VAL A 194 -11.54 7.66 10.63
N GLU A 195 -10.35 8.21 10.41
CA GLU A 195 -9.19 8.04 11.31
C GLU A 195 -9.48 8.58 12.72
N GLU A 196 -10.13 9.75 12.84
CA GLU A 196 -10.54 10.31 14.14
C GLU A 196 -11.51 9.38 14.90
N THR A 197 -12.49 8.81 14.20
CA THR A 197 -13.47 7.88 14.80
C THR A 197 -12.78 6.60 15.27
N ILE A 198 -11.88 6.05 14.45
CA ILE A 198 -11.12 4.83 14.73
C ILE A 198 -10.19 5.01 15.92
N ALA A 199 -9.49 6.14 15.99
CA ALA A 199 -8.62 6.50 17.09
C ALA A 199 -9.40 6.69 18.39
N ALA A 200 -10.52 7.43 18.36
CA ALA A 200 -11.37 7.63 19.52
C ALA A 200 -11.97 6.32 20.05
N ALA A 201 -12.20 5.34 19.18
CA ALA A 201 -12.67 4.01 19.55
C ALA A 201 -11.57 3.07 20.06
N GLY A 202 -10.29 3.42 19.92
CA GLY A 202 -9.16 2.54 20.27
C GLY A 202 -8.90 1.41 19.27
N ILE A 203 -9.45 1.51 18.05
CA ILE A 203 -9.33 0.48 17.00
C ILE A 203 -7.99 0.62 16.26
N GLY A 204 -7.50 1.83 16.05
CA GLY A 204 -6.21 2.08 15.40
C GLY A 204 -5.71 3.48 15.72
N PRO A 205 -4.42 3.77 15.47
CA PRO A 205 -3.87 5.10 15.72
C PRO A 205 -4.36 6.09 14.66
N LEU A 206 -4.22 7.39 14.94
CA LEU A 206 -4.13 8.38 13.86
C LEU A 206 -2.80 8.14 13.14
N THR A 207 -2.83 7.94 11.82
CA THR A 207 -1.60 7.67 11.06
C THR A 207 -0.61 8.85 11.17
N ALA A 208 -1.12 10.08 11.32
CA ALA A 208 -0.33 11.28 11.57
C ALA A 208 0.55 11.20 12.84
N ASP A 209 0.12 10.47 13.87
CA ASP A 209 0.92 10.29 15.09
C ASP A 209 2.18 9.44 14.85
N LEU A 210 2.21 8.69 13.75
CA LEU A 210 3.34 7.84 13.34
C LEU A 210 4.35 8.60 12.46
N GLN A 211 4.02 9.81 12.00
CA GLN A 211 4.80 10.53 11.00
C GLN A 211 6.24 10.80 11.45
N ALA A 212 6.44 11.26 12.69
CA ALA A 212 7.77 11.58 13.20
C ALA A 212 8.71 10.35 13.21
N ALA A 213 8.21 9.20 13.69
CA ALA A 213 9.00 7.96 13.72
C ALA A 213 9.27 7.44 12.30
N TRP A 214 8.28 7.51 11.42
CA TRP A 214 8.45 7.15 10.01
C TRP A 214 9.49 8.04 9.31
N GLU A 215 9.45 9.36 9.52
CA GLU A 215 10.41 10.29 8.95
C GLU A 215 11.83 10.05 9.47
N GLU A 216 11.99 9.66 10.74
CA GLU A 216 13.29 9.30 11.30
C GLU A 216 13.89 8.08 10.59
N ASP A 217 13.12 7.01 10.42
CA ASP A 217 13.54 5.80 9.72
C ASP A 217 13.87 6.07 8.24
N VAL A 218 13.05 6.89 7.57
CA VAL A 218 13.27 7.29 6.18
C VAL A 218 14.55 8.11 6.06
N ARG A 219 14.74 9.15 6.88
CA ARG A 219 15.96 9.96 6.86
C ARG A 219 17.20 9.12 7.11
N ALA A 220 17.16 8.22 8.10
CA ALA A 220 18.28 7.33 8.40
C ALA A 220 18.67 6.43 7.20
N ALA A 221 17.68 5.91 6.46
CA ALA A 221 17.96 5.13 5.25
C ALA A 221 18.49 5.99 4.10
N LEU A 222 17.96 7.21 3.91
CA LEU A 222 18.40 8.12 2.86
C LEU A 222 19.82 8.63 3.10
N ASP A 223 20.16 8.96 4.35
CA ASP A 223 21.52 9.38 4.73
C ASP A 223 22.53 8.27 4.43
N GLU A 224 22.21 7.01 4.76
CA GLU A 224 23.06 5.86 4.43
C GLU A 224 23.14 5.60 2.92
N ALA A 225 22.04 5.82 2.19
CA ALA A 225 21.98 5.69 0.74
C ALA A 225 22.64 6.87 0.00
N THR A 226 23.14 7.89 0.69
CA THR A 226 23.63 9.16 0.13
C THR A 226 22.59 9.97 -0.67
N LEU A 227 21.30 9.70 -0.46
CA LEU A 227 20.18 10.35 -1.14
C LEU A 227 19.63 11.53 -0.31
N SER A 228 18.94 12.45 -0.97
CA SER A 228 18.30 13.61 -0.32
C SER A 228 16.80 13.41 -0.18
N LEU A 229 16.25 13.71 1.00
CA LEU A 229 14.80 13.77 1.17
C LEU A 229 14.23 14.98 0.40
N PRO A 230 13.26 14.79 -0.51
CA PRO A 230 12.66 15.89 -1.26
C PRO A 230 11.93 16.89 -0.37
N GLU A 231 11.90 18.15 -0.80
CA GLU A 231 11.15 19.21 -0.11
C GLU A 231 9.65 18.92 -0.09
N PRO A 232 8.94 19.19 1.02
CA PRO A 232 7.50 18.97 1.10
C PRO A 232 6.71 19.79 0.07
N VAL A 233 5.75 19.15 -0.60
CA VAL A 233 4.79 19.83 -1.47
C VAL A 233 3.51 20.19 -0.72
N LYS A 234 2.69 21.10 -1.27
CA LYS A 234 1.38 21.49 -0.69
C LYS A 234 0.19 20.61 -1.11
N HIS A 235 0.32 19.85 -2.19
CA HIS A 235 -0.73 18.95 -2.65
C HIS A 235 -0.82 17.70 -1.76
N ILE A 236 -2.01 17.17 -1.57
CA ILE A 236 -2.29 15.91 -0.88
C ILE A 236 -3.20 15.13 -1.82
N THR A 237 -2.82 13.90 -2.17
CA THR A 237 -3.66 12.99 -2.95
C THR A 237 -4.79 12.43 -2.10
N ALA A 238 -5.82 11.89 -2.75
CA ALA A 238 -7.08 11.51 -2.09
C ALA A 238 -7.56 10.10 -2.49
N GLY A 239 -6.63 9.19 -2.80
CA GLY A 239 -6.93 7.79 -3.10
C GLY A 239 -7.73 7.11 -1.99
N LYS A 240 -7.42 7.38 -0.72
CA LYS A 240 -8.17 6.88 0.46
C LYS A 240 -9.60 7.43 0.58
N HIS A 241 -9.97 8.37 -0.27
CA HIS A 241 -11.31 8.93 -0.45
C HIS A 241 -11.97 8.51 -1.77
N GLY A 242 -11.38 7.57 -2.51
CA GLY A 242 -11.88 7.10 -3.80
C GLY A 242 -11.56 8.07 -4.95
N GLU A 243 -10.64 9.02 -4.76
CA GLU A 243 -10.16 9.93 -5.78
C GLU A 243 -8.76 9.51 -6.24
N HIS A 244 -8.73 8.60 -7.20
CA HIS A 244 -7.52 7.95 -7.68
C HIS A 244 -6.84 8.68 -8.83
N SER A 245 -5.60 8.31 -9.10
CA SER A 245 -4.89 8.72 -10.32
C SER A 245 -5.48 8.02 -11.54
N GLU A 246 -5.16 8.55 -12.71
CA GLU A 246 -5.55 7.95 -14.00
C GLU A 246 -4.99 6.54 -14.24
N HIS A 247 -4.05 6.07 -13.42
CA HIS A 247 -3.46 4.73 -13.53
C HIS A 247 -4.34 3.63 -12.93
N MET A 248 -5.23 3.96 -11.98
CA MET A 248 -6.03 2.97 -11.24
C MET A 248 -7.00 2.23 -12.16
N GLY A 249 -7.70 2.95 -13.05
CA GLY A 249 -8.67 2.37 -13.96
C GLY A 249 -8.08 1.29 -14.89
N TYR A 250 -6.85 1.48 -15.38
CA TYR A 250 -6.15 0.48 -16.21
C TYR A 250 -5.83 -0.79 -15.42
N MET A 251 -5.33 -0.65 -14.19
CA MET A 251 -5.03 -1.79 -13.33
C MET A 251 -6.30 -2.57 -13.00
N LEU A 252 -7.37 -1.89 -12.58
CA LEU A 252 -8.61 -2.56 -12.21
C LEU A 252 -9.24 -3.26 -13.42
N ALA A 253 -9.17 -2.66 -14.61
CA ALA A 253 -9.67 -3.28 -15.83
C ALA A 253 -8.98 -4.64 -16.10
N GLU A 254 -7.68 -4.74 -15.86
CA GLU A 254 -6.94 -6.00 -15.98
C GLU A 254 -7.29 -6.97 -14.85
N MET A 255 -7.14 -6.53 -13.60
CA MET A 255 -7.33 -7.35 -12.39
C MET A 255 -8.73 -7.96 -12.31
N GLN A 256 -9.76 -7.23 -12.73
CA GLN A 256 -11.16 -7.62 -12.57
C GLN A 256 -11.76 -8.26 -13.84
N SER A 257 -10.99 -8.32 -14.93
CA SER A 257 -11.48 -8.69 -16.27
C SER A 257 -12.21 -10.03 -16.29
N LEU A 258 -11.58 -11.09 -15.78
CA LEU A 258 -12.13 -12.45 -15.84
C LEU A 258 -13.38 -12.61 -14.96
N ALA A 259 -13.32 -12.10 -13.73
CA ALA A 259 -14.43 -12.16 -12.78
C ALA A 259 -15.67 -11.40 -13.29
N ARG A 260 -15.47 -10.25 -13.95
CA ARG A 260 -16.57 -9.45 -14.52
C ARG A 260 -17.14 -10.03 -15.81
N GLN A 261 -16.35 -10.75 -16.59
CA GLN A 261 -16.83 -11.46 -17.78
C GLN A 261 -17.68 -12.69 -17.43
N HIS A 262 -17.42 -13.31 -16.27
CA HIS A 262 -18.10 -14.53 -15.82
C HIS A 262 -18.64 -14.38 -14.39
N PRO A 263 -19.62 -13.47 -14.16
CA PRO A 263 -20.16 -13.23 -12.82
C PRO A 263 -20.83 -14.50 -12.26
N GLY A 264 -20.51 -14.85 -11.02
CA GLY A 264 -21.05 -16.03 -10.33
C GLY A 264 -20.32 -17.35 -10.61
N ALA A 265 -19.23 -17.34 -11.38
CA ALA A 265 -18.34 -18.49 -11.51
C ALA A 265 -17.59 -18.78 -10.19
N SER A 266 -17.16 -20.03 -10.01
CA SER A 266 -16.31 -20.46 -8.88
C SER A 266 -14.97 -21.00 -9.40
N TRP A 267 -13.88 -20.69 -8.69
CA TRP A 267 -12.50 -21.01 -9.04
C TRP A 267 -11.80 -21.76 -7.92
#